data_AF-A0A9X6Z902-F1
#
_entry.id   AF-A0A9X6Z902-F1
#
_cell.length_a   1.000
_cell.length_b   1.000
_cell.length_c   1.000
_cell.angle_alpha   90.00
_cell.angle_beta   90.00
_cell.angle_gamma   90.00
#
_symmetry.space_group_name_H-M   'P 1'
#
loop_
_entity.id
_entity.type
_entity.pdbx_description
1 polymer ?
#
loop_
_entity_poly.entity_id
_entity_poly.type
_entity_poly.pdbx_seq_one_letter_code
_entity_poly.pdbx_strand_id
1 'polypeptide(L)'
;MRFLKRIVYVLSFVLICSFTFFILPERSYACECMKASPEERLQKTDVVFEGKVLEVQEKDGKMEILFEVKKIWKGTSSSQIIIYTSFSSCTFPFGEGGEYLVFAFNRGEGKLETSMCNGTKRLDEAEMDKVALSQIAKESVPTKKVDLKDDMLSGFSWWQVAIISIGLLMIITLVIFIVRRTRKK
;
A
#
# COMPACT_ATOMS: atom_id res chain seq x y z
N MET A 1 -38.35 52.09 -10.85
CA MET A 1 -37.04 52.26 -10.19
C MET A 1 -36.88 51.50 -8.85
N ARG A 2 -37.88 51.46 -7.95
CA ARG A 2 -37.78 50.72 -6.67
C ARG A 2 -37.68 49.19 -6.83
N PHE A 3 -38.35 48.62 -7.83
CA PHE A 3 -38.36 47.18 -8.11
C PHE A 3 -37.00 46.66 -8.63
N LEU A 4 -36.36 47.41 -9.54
CA LEU A 4 -35.04 47.07 -10.08
C LEU A 4 -33.93 47.12 -9.02
N LYS A 5 -33.98 48.09 -8.08
CA LYS A 5 -33.08 48.12 -6.93
C LYS A 5 -33.24 46.88 -6.04
N ARG A 6 -34.49 46.43 -5.81
CA ARG A 6 -34.78 45.24 -4.99
C ARG A 6 -34.24 43.95 -5.64
N ILE A 7 -34.36 43.82 -6.96
CA ILE A 7 -33.80 42.70 -7.73
C ILE A 7 -32.26 42.69 -7.65
N VAL A 8 -31.61 43.86 -7.79
CA VAL A 8 -30.15 43.98 -7.67
C VAL A 8 -29.67 43.59 -6.26
N TYR A 9 -30.37 44.00 -5.20
CA TYR A 9 -30.02 43.59 -3.83
C TYR A 9 -30.19 42.08 -3.60
N VAL A 10 -31.25 41.47 -4.14
CA VAL A 10 -31.46 40.01 -4.05
C VAL A 10 -30.39 39.24 -4.84
N LEU A 11 -30.08 39.66 -6.06
CA LEU A 11 -28.99 39.05 -6.85
C LEU A 11 -27.64 39.19 -6.16
N SER A 12 -27.34 40.36 -5.61
CA SER A 12 -26.10 40.60 -4.87
C SER A 12 -26.03 39.74 -3.61
N PHE A 13 -27.15 39.58 -2.89
CA PHE A 13 -27.21 38.70 -1.71
C PHE A 13 -27.02 37.22 -2.08
N VAL A 14 -27.65 36.76 -3.17
CA VAL A 14 -27.48 35.39 -3.69
C VAL A 14 -26.03 35.13 -4.12
N LEU A 15 -25.40 36.08 -4.81
CA LEU A 15 -23.99 35.98 -5.20
C LEU A 15 -23.06 35.93 -3.98
N ILE A 16 -23.32 36.75 -2.95
CA ILE A 16 -22.55 36.73 -1.70
C ILE A 16 -22.73 35.39 -0.97
N CYS A 17 -23.97 34.89 -0.85
CA CYS A 17 -24.25 33.60 -0.21
C CYS A 17 -23.61 32.41 -0.97
N SER A 18 -23.63 32.46 -2.31
CA SER A 18 -22.97 31.46 -3.15
C SER A 18 -21.45 31.50 -2.97
N PHE A 19 -20.85 32.69 -2.89
CA PHE A 19 -19.41 32.83 -2.62
C PHE A 19 -19.03 32.32 -1.24
N THR A 20 -19.85 32.52 -0.21
CA THR A 20 -19.58 32.01 1.15
C THR A 20 -19.62 30.49 1.27
N PHE A 21 -20.34 29.79 0.37
CA PHE A 21 -20.41 28.33 0.37
C PHE A 21 -19.10 27.67 -0.11
N PHE A 22 -18.30 28.38 -0.92
CA PHE A 22 -16.99 27.91 -1.41
C PHE A 22 -15.84 28.13 -0.43
N ILE A 23 -16.05 28.83 0.69
CA ILE A 23 -14.98 29.15 1.68
C ILE A 23 -15.00 28.20 2.88
N LEU A 24 -15.82 27.14 2.85
CA LEU A 24 -15.67 26.08 3.83
C LEU A 24 -14.36 25.34 3.52
N PRO A 25 -13.36 25.39 4.42
CA PRO A 25 -12.12 24.67 4.19
C PRO A 25 -12.46 23.18 4.17
N GLU A 26 -12.29 22.53 3.02
CA GLU A 26 -12.17 21.09 2.98
C GLU A 26 -11.05 20.71 3.94
N ARG A 27 -11.34 19.79 4.88
CA ARG A 27 -10.33 19.27 5.80
C ARG A 27 -9.22 18.69 4.95
N SER A 28 -8.11 19.41 4.78
CA SER A 28 -6.91 18.84 4.20
C SER A 28 -6.37 17.83 5.20
N TYR A 29 -6.52 16.55 4.92
CA TYR A 29 -5.85 15.49 5.66
C TYR A 29 -4.37 15.53 5.31
N ALA A 30 -3.64 16.52 5.80
CA ALA A 30 -2.19 16.54 5.75
C ALA A 30 -1.65 15.47 6.69
N CYS A 31 -0.57 14.82 6.30
CA CYS A 31 0.11 13.89 7.17
C CYS A 31 0.92 14.67 8.22
N GLU A 32 0.55 14.54 9.50
CA GLU A 32 1.32 15.10 10.61
C GLU A 32 1.85 13.96 11.48
N CYS A 33 3.18 13.81 11.51
CA CYS A 33 3.84 12.77 12.27
C CYS A 33 4.37 13.32 13.59
N MET A 34 4.05 12.64 14.69
CA MET A 34 4.65 12.94 15.98
C MET A 34 6.13 12.50 15.97
N LYS A 35 7.03 13.38 16.42
CA LYS A 35 8.45 13.01 16.60
C LYS A 35 8.54 11.95 17.70
N ALA A 36 9.29 10.89 17.41
CA ALA A 36 9.58 9.81 18.34
C ALA A 36 11.02 9.36 18.12
N SER A 37 11.70 8.95 19.19
CA SER A 37 13.07 8.44 19.11
C SER A 37 13.09 7.02 18.49
N PRO A 38 14.24 6.54 18.00
CA PRO A 38 14.38 5.16 17.53
C PRO A 38 13.98 4.13 18.59
N GLU A 39 14.33 4.38 19.86
CA GLU A 39 13.98 3.55 21.01
C GLU A 39 12.47 3.46 21.19
N GLU A 40 11.79 4.61 21.16
CA GLU A 40 10.33 4.68 21.34
C GLU A 40 9.60 3.97 20.19
N ARG A 41 10.08 4.13 18.95
CA ARG A 41 9.53 3.44 17.79
C ARG A 41 9.73 1.95 17.90
N LEU A 42 10.94 1.50 18.23
CA LEU A 42 11.27 0.09 18.42
C LEU A 42 10.39 -0.55 19.50
N GLN A 43 10.11 0.17 20.60
CA GLN A 43 9.22 -0.33 21.64
C GLN A 43 7.77 -0.44 21.16
N LYS A 44 7.27 0.57 20.45
CA LYS A 44 5.87 0.63 19.98
C LYS A 44 5.56 -0.33 18.83
N THR A 45 6.48 -0.54 17.90
CA THR A 45 6.24 -1.38 16.71
C THR A 45 6.48 -2.86 16.98
N ASP A 46 5.80 -3.73 16.27
CA ASP A 46 5.91 -5.19 16.47
C ASP A 46 7.10 -5.79 15.73
N VAL A 47 7.38 -5.31 14.52
CA VAL A 47 8.44 -5.83 13.65
C VAL A 47 9.33 -4.69 13.15
N VAL A 48 10.65 -4.88 13.26
CA VAL A 48 11.65 -3.92 12.77
C VAL A 48 12.76 -4.67 12.05
N PHE A 49 13.06 -4.27 10.82
CA PHE A 49 14.05 -4.93 9.98
C PHE A 49 14.66 -3.99 8.94
N GLU A 50 15.85 -4.36 8.44
CA GLU A 50 16.43 -3.81 7.22
C GLU A 50 16.19 -4.78 6.07
N GLY A 51 15.73 -4.29 4.94
CA GLY A 51 15.42 -5.14 3.80
C GLY A 51 15.45 -4.40 2.47
N LYS A 52 15.55 -5.18 1.40
CA LYS A 52 15.47 -4.71 0.03
C LYS A 52 14.07 -4.99 -0.53
N VAL A 53 13.47 -4.01 -1.17
CA VAL A 53 12.19 -4.20 -1.87
C VAL A 53 12.44 -5.07 -3.09
N LEU A 54 11.74 -6.21 -3.16
CA LEU A 54 11.72 -7.08 -4.32
C LEU A 54 10.65 -6.66 -5.32
N GLU A 55 9.49 -6.22 -4.81
CA GLU A 55 8.32 -5.93 -5.63
C GLU A 55 7.34 -5.00 -4.89
N VAL A 56 6.66 -4.12 -5.64
CA VAL A 56 5.59 -3.26 -5.14
C VAL A 56 4.35 -3.47 -5.99
N GLN A 57 3.22 -3.82 -5.37
CA GLN A 57 1.96 -3.98 -6.06
C GLN A 57 0.84 -3.18 -5.40
N GLU A 58 -0.07 -2.67 -6.21
CA GLU A 58 -1.34 -2.11 -5.75
C GLU A 58 -2.43 -3.18 -5.87
N LYS A 59 -3.12 -3.47 -4.76
CA LYS A 59 -4.19 -4.46 -4.70
C LYS A 59 -5.25 -4.01 -3.70
N ASP A 60 -6.52 -4.08 -4.10
CA ASP A 60 -7.69 -3.76 -3.26
C ASP A 60 -7.60 -2.40 -2.52
N GLY A 61 -7.01 -1.38 -3.17
CA GLY A 61 -6.84 -0.05 -2.57
C GLY A 61 -5.81 -0.02 -1.43
N LYS A 62 -4.84 -0.93 -1.45
CA LYS A 62 -3.63 -0.93 -0.61
C LYS A 62 -2.40 -1.18 -1.46
N MET A 63 -1.24 -0.72 -0.99
CA MET A 63 0.03 -1.16 -1.56
C MET A 63 0.59 -2.29 -0.73
N GLU A 64 0.97 -3.37 -1.40
CA GLU A 64 1.68 -4.53 -0.88
C GLU A 64 3.13 -4.45 -1.34
N ILE A 65 4.06 -4.56 -0.40
CA ILE A 65 5.50 -4.43 -0.65
C ILE A 65 6.19 -5.69 -0.14
N LEU A 66 6.75 -6.46 -1.09
CA LEU A 66 7.54 -7.62 -0.77
C LEU A 66 8.98 -7.21 -0.49
N PHE A 67 9.47 -7.59 0.69
CA PHE A 67 10.84 -7.39 1.09
C PHE A 67 11.62 -8.69 1.11
N GLU A 68 12.87 -8.62 0.65
CA GLU A 68 13.95 -9.51 1.08
C GLU A 68 14.57 -8.93 2.36
N VAL A 69 14.44 -9.66 3.47
CA VAL A 69 14.95 -9.24 4.77
C VAL A 69 16.44 -9.54 4.87
N LYS A 70 17.24 -8.55 5.28
CA LYS A 70 18.69 -8.67 5.45
C LYS A 70 19.10 -8.70 6.92
N LYS A 71 18.55 -7.78 7.71
CA LYS A 71 18.77 -7.73 9.16
C LYS A 71 17.46 -7.55 9.90
N ILE A 72 17.37 -8.14 11.08
CA ILE A 72 16.21 -8.09 11.94
C ILE A 72 16.61 -7.47 13.27
N TRP A 73 15.86 -6.43 13.63
CA TRP A 73 15.98 -5.74 14.91
C TRP A 73 14.92 -6.20 15.91
N LYS A 74 13.72 -6.59 15.43
CA LYS A 74 12.62 -7.06 16.29
C LYS A 74 11.60 -7.91 15.52
N GLY A 75 11.05 -8.92 16.20
CA GLY A 75 9.70 -9.45 15.93
C GLY A 75 9.53 -10.43 14.76
N THR A 76 10.58 -10.78 14.02
CA THR A 76 10.49 -11.73 12.90
C THR A 76 11.71 -12.64 12.81
N SER A 77 11.62 -13.68 11.99
CA SER A 77 12.74 -14.58 11.62
C SER A 77 12.73 -14.97 10.14
N SER A 78 11.78 -14.44 9.36
CA SER A 78 11.51 -14.81 7.96
C SER A 78 12.44 -14.07 6.99
N SER A 79 12.90 -14.75 5.94
CA SER A 79 13.76 -14.15 4.89
C SER A 79 13.02 -13.21 3.95
N GLN A 80 11.69 -13.33 3.87
CA GLN A 80 10.84 -12.41 3.15
C GLN A 80 9.63 -12.03 3.99
N ILE A 81 9.15 -10.80 3.80
CA ILE A 81 8.01 -10.23 4.50
C ILE A 81 7.22 -9.35 3.53
N ILE A 82 5.89 -9.46 3.57
CA ILE A 82 5.00 -8.52 2.89
C ILE A 82 4.58 -7.44 3.89
N ILE A 83 4.81 -6.18 3.51
CA ILE A 83 4.38 -5.00 4.24
C ILE A 83 3.25 -4.33 3.48
N TYR A 84 2.22 -3.92 4.21
CA TYR A 84 1.07 -3.23 3.67
C TYR A 84 1.13 -1.74 4.02
N THR A 85 0.70 -0.89 3.10
CA THR A 85 0.46 0.52 3.40
C THR A 85 -0.82 0.99 2.70
N SER A 86 -1.64 1.74 3.44
CA SER A 86 -2.89 2.30 2.91
C SER A 86 -2.59 3.48 2.00
N PHE A 87 -3.39 3.69 0.95
CA PHE A 87 -3.35 4.93 0.16
C PHE A 87 -3.90 6.09 0.99
N SER A 88 -3.00 6.98 1.40
CA SER A 88 -3.30 8.16 2.20
C SER A 88 -2.21 9.20 1.99
N SER A 89 -2.38 10.39 2.58
CA SER A 89 -1.30 11.38 2.62
C SER A 89 -0.07 10.93 3.42
N CYS A 90 -0.18 9.87 4.23
CA CYS A 90 0.89 9.29 5.04
C CYS A 90 1.51 8.02 4.44
N THR A 91 1.19 7.69 3.20
CA THR A 91 1.77 6.54 2.50
C THR A 91 3.28 6.72 2.36
N PHE A 92 4.04 5.67 2.71
CA PHE A 92 5.48 5.70 2.49
C PHE A 92 5.80 5.29 1.04
N PRO A 93 6.61 6.06 0.30
CA PRO A 93 6.87 5.81 -1.13
C PRO A 93 7.98 4.77 -1.32
N PHE A 94 7.63 3.48 -1.24
CA PHE A 94 8.57 2.41 -1.54
C PHE A 94 8.90 2.34 -3.04
N GLY A 95 10.15 2.03 -3.35
CA GLY A 95 10.65 1.81 -4.70
C GLY A 95 11.32 0.45 -4.81
N GLU A 96 11.05 -0.26 -5.91
CA GLU A 96 11.66 -1.55 -6.19
C GLU A 96 13.19 -1.47 -6.23
N GLY A 97 13.84 -2.50 -5.68
CA GLY A 97 15.29 -2.55 -5.55
C GLY A 97 15.87 -1.64 -4.45
N GLY A 98 15.07 -0.74 -3.88
CA GLY A 98 15.49 0.13 -2.79
C GLY A 98 15.69 -0.62 -1.47
N GLU A 99 16.56 -0.10 -0.61
CA GLU A 99 16.83 -0.65 0.72
C GLU A 99 16.28 0.28 1.80
N TYR A 100 15.67 -0.30 2.82
CA TYR A 100 14.91 0.44 3.83
C TYR A 100 15.11 -0.14 5.22
N LEU A 101 15.09 0.73 6.23
CA LEU A 101 14.82 0.37 7.62
C LEU A 101 13.32 0.53 7.85
N VAL A 102 12.63 -0.57 8.16
CA VAL A 102 11.16 -0.62 8.23
C VAL A 102 10.72 -0.82 9.67
N PHE A 103 9.77 0.02 10.12
CA PHE A 103 9.07 -0.12 11.39
C PHE A 103 7.60 -0.44 11.10
N ALA A 104 7.15 -1.62 11.51
CA ALA A 104 5.81 -2.14 11.16
C ALA A 104 5.01 -2.58 12.39
N PHE A 105 3.72 -2.32 12.35
CA PHE A 105 2.75 -2.80 13.33
C PHE A 105 2.02 -4.03 12.80
N ASN A 106 1.76 -5.00 13.66
CA ASN A 106 0.87 -6.10 13.37
C ASN A 106 -0.57 -5.66 13.62
N ARG A 107 -1.38 -5.59 12.57
CA ARG A 107 -2.80 -5.21 12.65
C ARG A 107 -3.74 -6.39 12.88
N GLY A 108 -3.19 -7.57 13.17
CA GLY A 108 -3.92 -8.83 13.28
C GLY A 108 -3.74 -9.71 12.04
N GLU A 109 -4.02 -11.00 12.20
CA GLU A 109 -3.89 -12.01 11.13
C GLU A 109 -2.48 -12.10 10.49
N GLY A 110 -1.45 -11.57 11.18
CA GLY A 110 -0.09 -11.51 10.65
C GLY A 110 0.13 -10.42 9.58
N LYS A 111 -0.83 -9.52 9.37
CA LYS A 111 -0.69 -8.40 8.43
C LYS A 111 0.11 -7.28 9.08
N LEU A 112 1.29 -7.02 8.51
CA LEU A 112 2.21 -5.99 8.96
C LEU A 112 1.99 -4.71 8.16
N GLU A 113 1.60 -3.63 8.84
CA GLU A 113 1.36 -2.33 8.22
C GLU A 113 2.43 -1.30 8.59
N THR A 114 2.79 -0.45 7.62
CA THR A 114 3.65 0.70 7.86
C THR A 114 3.12 2.00 7.23
N SER A 115 3.65 3.13 7.71
CA SER A 115 3.35 4.47 7.22
C SER A 115 4.58 5.36 7.34
N MET A 116 4.53 6.53 6.71
CA MET A 116 5.58 7.55 6.80
C MET A 116 5.84 8.01 8.25
N CYS A 117 4.84 7.93 9.13
CA CYS A 117 4.98 8.34 10.53
C CYS A 117 5.57 7.26 11.45
N ASN A 118 5.68 6.02 10.99
CA ASN A 118 6.20 4.93 11.82
C ASN A 118 7.72 5.01 12.02
N GLY A 119 8.41 5.85 11.25
CA GLY A 119 9.86 5.99 11.25
C GLY A 119 10.57 5.10 10.23
N THR A 120 9.82 4.48 9.31
CA THR A 120 10.38 3.82 8.13
C THR A 120 11.13 4.83 7.26
N LYS A 121 12.33 4.47 6.80
CA LYS A 121 13.21 5.34 6.00
C LYS A 121 14.01 4.53 5.00
N ARG A 122 14.53 5.20 3.96
CA ARG A 122 15.57 4.61 3.11
C ARG A 122 16.82 4.34 3.94
N LEU A 123 17.53 3.27 3.63
CA LEU A 123 18.64 2.79 4.45
C LEU A 123 19.82 3.77 4.47
N ASP A 124 20.03 4.52 3.38
CA ASP A 124 21.03 5.59 3.26
C ASP A 124 20.71 6.82 4.15
N GLU A 125 19.46 6.99 4.55
CA GLU A 125 18.99 8.07 5.44
C GLU A 125 18.84 7.61 6.90
N ALA A 126 19.02 6.31 7.17
CA ALA A 126 18.70 5.68 8.45
C ALA A 126 19.92 5.48 9.36
N GLU A 127 21.08 6.08 9.07
CA GLU A 127 22.32 5.78 9.78
C GLU A 127 22.24 6.08 11.28
N MET A 128 21.64 7.22 11.67
CA MET A 128 21.44 7.55 13.08
C MET A 128 20.49 6.56 13.77
N ASP A 129 19.41 6.14 13.10
CA ASP A 129 18.47 5.17 13.65
C ASP A 129 19.16 3.81 13.84
N LYS A 130 20.00 3.37 12.90
CA LYS A 130 20.78 2.13 13.01
C LYS A 130 21.77 2.15 14.16
N VAL A 131 22.50 3.25 14.34
CA VAL A 131 23.43 3.40 15.47
C VAL A 131 22.67 3.30 16.80
N ALA A 132 21.54 4.00 16.93
CA ALA A 132 20.69 3.93 18.11
C ALA A 132 20.17 2.50 18.35
N LEU A 133 19.64 1.84 17.32
CA LEU A 133 19.17 0.46 17.40
C LEU A 133 20.27 -0.52 17.84
N SER A 134 21.50 -0.37 17.35
CA SER A 134 22.62 -1.24 17.71
C SER A 134 23.02 -1.17 19.19
N GLN A 135 22.68 -0.08 19.87
CA GLN A 135 22.96 0.09 21.31
C GLN A 135 21.88 -0.54 22.19
N ILE A 136 20.67 -0.72 21.68
CA ILE A 136 19.49 -1.10 22.49
C ILE A 136 18.89 -2.46 22.08
N ALA A 137 19.25 -2.98 20.91
CA ALA A 137 18.73 -4.23 20.36
C ALA A 137 19.84 -5.04 19.70
N LYS A 138 19.74 -6.37 19.83
CA LYS A 138 20.66 -7.29 19.18
C LYS A 138 20.17 -7.58 17.76
N GLU A 139 20.93 -7.15 16.76
CA GLU A 139 20.65 -7.52 15.36
C GLU A 139 20.76 -9.03 15.16
N SER A 140 19.95 -9.55 14.24
CA SER A 140 19.97 -10.95 13.81
C SER A 140 19.72 -11.06 12.31
N VAL A 141 20.09 -12.19 11.73
CA VAL A 141 19.79 -12.52 10.33
C VAL A 141 18.58 -13.46 10.25
N PRO A 142 17.80 -13.42 9.16
CA PRO A 142 16.69 -14.36 8.98
C PRO A 142 17.14 -15.82 9.06
N THR A 143 16.40 -16.64 9.81
CA THR A 143 16.68 -18.07 9.97
C THR A 143 15.64 -18.93 9.25
N LYS A 144 14.43 -18.41 9.04
CA LYS A 144 13.36 -19.07 8.32
C LYS A 144 13.35 -18.60 6.87
N LYS A 145 13.79 -19.45 5.95
CA LYS A 145 13.64 -19.17 4.52
C LYS A 145 12.17 -19.34 4.10
N VAL A 146 11.63 -18.31 3.47
CA VAL A 146 10.29 -18.28 2.87
C VAL A 146 10.39 -17.62 1.49
N ASP A 147 9.52 -18.05 0.59
CA ASP A 147 9.33 -17.45 -0.73
C ASP A 147 7.86 -17.02 -0.84
N LEU A 148 7.63 -15.71 -0.84
CA LEU A 148 6.31 -15.06 -0.86
C LEU A 148 6.04 -14.39 -2.21
N LYS A 149 6.94 -14.55 -3.18
CA LYS A 149 6.81 -13.90 -4.48
C LYS A 149 5.59 -14.42 -5.25
N ASP A 150 5.41 -15.73 -5.27
CA ASP A 150 4.25 -16.36 -5.90
C ASP A 150 2.95 -16.01 -5.17
N ASP A 151 2.97 -15.94 -3.84
CA ASP A 151 1.82 -15.55 -3.03
C ASP A 151 1.34 -14.13 -3.38
N MET A 152 2.28 -13.18 -3.56
CA MET A 152 1.96 -11.80 -3.91
C MET A 152 1.49 -11.66 -5.38
N LEU A 153 2.11 -12.41 -6.31
CA LEU A 153 1.76 -12.39 -7.74
C LEU A 153 0.47 -13.15 -8.10
N SER A 154 -0.03 -14.02 -7.21
CA SER A 154 -1.21 -14.87 -7.45
C SER A 154 -2.56 -14.13 -7.51
N GLY A 155 -2.58 -12.86 -7.93
CA GLY A 155 -3.78 -12.08 -8.22
C GLY A 155 -4.72 -12.70 -9.27
N PHE A 156 -4.25 -13.70 -10.03
CA PHE A 156 -5.12 -14.61 -10.76
C PHE A 156 -5.52 -15.79 -9.89
N SER A 157 -6.76 -15.76 -9.39
CA SER A 157 -7.36 -16.93 -8.77
C SER A 157 -7.30 -18.09 -9.76
N TRP A 158 -6.81 -19.25 -9.36
CA TRP A 158 -6.74 -20.46 -10.21
C TRP A 158 -8.11 -20.81 -10.83
N TRP A 159 -9.20 -20.40 -10.19
CA TRP A 159 -10.55 -20.49 -10.75
C TRP A 159 -10.78 -19.59 -11.96
N GLN A 160 -10.22 -18.38 -11.99
CA GLN A 160 -10.31 -17.51 -13.17
C GLN A 160 -9.57 -18.14 -14.37
N VAL A 161 -8.39 -18.74 -14.13
CA VAL A 161 -7.64 -19.46 -15.18
C VAL A 161 -8.41 -20.68 -15.68
N ALA A 162 -9.02 -21.44 -14.76
CA ALA A 162 -9.87 -22.58 -15.11
C ALA A 162 -11.10 -22.16 -15.93
N ILE A 163 -11.79 -21.09 -15.52
CA ILE A 163 -12.97 -20.55 -16.23
C ILE A 163 -12.59 -20.11 -17.66
N ILE A 164 -11.49 -19.38 -17.83
CA ILE A 164 -11.02 -18.94 -19.14
C ILE A 164 -10.67 -20.13 -20.03
N SER A 165 -9.98 -21.14 -19.49
CA SER A 165 -9.58 -22.34 -20.22
C SER A 165 -10.79 -23.18 -20.68
N ILE A 166 -11.79 -23.35 -19.81
CA ILE A 166 -13.05 -24.05 -20.14
C ILE A 166 -13.83 -23.27 -21.21
N GLY A 167 -13.91 -21.95 -21.09
CA GLY A 167 -14.58 -21.09 -22.08
C GLY A 167 -13.95 -21.21 -23.48
N LEU A 168 -12.61 -21.20 -23.56
CA LEU A 168 -11.86 -21.41 -24.80
C LEU A 168 -12.14 -22.78 -25.43
N LEU A 169 -12.15 -23.85 -24.63
CA LEU A 169 -12.49 -25.21 -25.10
C LEU A 169 -13.93 -25.29 -25.64
N MET A 170 -14.89 -24.66 -24.97
CA MET A 170 -16.27 -24.61 -25.45
C MET A 170 -16.39 -23.86 -26.77
N ILE A 171 -15.70 -22.73 -26.93
CA ILE A 171 -15.69 -21.99 -28.20
C ILE A 171 -15.09 -22.85 -29.33
N ILE A 172 -13.95 -23.51 -29.08
CA ILE A 172 -13.30 -24.37 -30.08
C ILE A 172 -14.22 -25.51 -30.51
N THR A 173 -14.86 -26.20 -29.57
CA THR A 173 -15.79 -27.30 -29.88
C THR A 173 -17.01 -26.83 -30.67
N LEU A 174 -17.55 -25.65 -30.34
CA LEU A 174 -18.69 -25.05 -31.02
C LEU A 174 -18.34 -24.60 -32.44
N VAL A 175 -17.15 -24.03 -32.66
CA VAL A 175 -16.62 -23.71 -33.99
C VAL A 175 -16.43 -24.97 -34.83
N ILE A 176 -15.83 -26.02 -34.26
CA ILE A 176 -15.67 -27.32 -34.95
C ILE A 176 -17.03 -27.89 -35.34
N PHE A 177 -18.03 -27.80 -34.45
CA PHE A 177 -19.39 -28.26 -34.71
C PHE A 177 -20.06 -27.47 -35.85
N ILE A 178 -19.95 -26.14 -35.85
CA ILE A 178 -20.48 -25.28 -36.93
C ILE A 178 -19.81 -25.62 -38.27
N VAL A 179 -18.48 -25.70 -38.32
CA VAL A 179 -17.73 -26.02 -39.55
C VAL A 179 -18.09 -27.41 -40.08
N ARG A 180 -18.25 -28.41 -39.21
CA ARG A 180 -18.70 -29.75 -39.60
C ARG A 180 -20.12 -29.74 -40.16
N ARG A 181 -20.99 -28.89 -39.62
CA ARG A 181 -22.39 -28.76 -40.08
C ARG A 181 -22.49 -28.03 -41.41
N THR A 182 -21.66 -27.02 -41.66
CA THR A 182 -21.64 -26.29 -42.94
C THR A 182 -20.98 -27.08 -44.07
N ARG A 183 -20.01 -27.96 -43.77
CA ARG A 183 -19.41 -28.87 -44.77
C ARG A 183 -20.27 -30.07 -45.17
N LYS A 184 -21.33 -30.39 -44.41
CA LYS A 184 -22.25 -31.51 -44.70
C LYS A 184 -23.52 -31.08 -45.45
N LYS A 185 -23.70 -29.78 -45.69
CA LYS A 185 -24.68 -29.24 -46.64
C LYS A 185 -23.99 -28.99 -47.97
#